data_AF-A0A7Y2KIW3-F1
#
_entry.id   AF-A0A7Y2KIW3-F1
#
_cell.length_a   1.000
_cell.length_b   1.000
_cell.length_c   1.000
_cell.angle_alpha   90.00
_cell.angle_beta   90.00
_cell.angle_gamma   90.00
#
_symmetry.space_group_name_H-M   'P 1'
#
loop_
_entity.id
_entity.type
_entity.pdbx_description
1 polymer ?
#
loop_
_entity_poly.entity_id
_entity_poly.type
_entity_poly.pdbx_seq_one_letter_code
_entity_poly.pdbx_strand_id
1 'polypeptide(L)'
;MMKRGRMPFHGAMTRILCRNGTSANILVIGDTATGKSETLEALRVLGAETVRGMTIIADDMGSLGIRDDGRVVGYGTEIGAFIRLDDLQRGYALGQVDRAIIMSPQRPNARVLVPVAYLEEILTGYPVDYILYANNYEQVDEFHPVIEPLSTPESALRVFRDGAAMAKGTTTATGLGHSYFANIFGPPQYRDLHEELAGRTFEAAFRAG
;
A
#
# COMPACT_ATOMS: atom_id res chain seq x y z
N MET A 1 -13.87 5.51 9.19
CA MET A 1 -12.51 6.07 9.40
C MET A 1 -12.48 7.59 9.24
N MET A 2 -12.86 8.14 8.07
CA MET A 2 -12.82 9.58 7.80
C MET A 2 -13.52 10.46 8.86
N LYS A 3 -14.74 10.10 9.29
CA LYS A 3 -15.46 10.82 10.38
C LYS A 3 -14.74 10.81 11.73
N ARG A 4 -13.73 9.95 11.91
CA ARG A 4 -12.88 9.87 13.11
C ARG A 4 -11.52 10.58 12.90
N GLY A 5 -11.39 11.40 11.86
CA GLY A 5 -10.18 12.16 11.56
C GLY A 5 -9.05 11.35 10.94
N ARG A 6 -9.34 10.19 10.34
CA ARG A 6 -8.33 9.32 9.71
C ARG A 6 -8.49 9.24 8.20
N MET A 7 -7.41 9.43 7.45
CA MET A 7 -7.37 9.33 5.99
C MET A 7 -7.30 7.84 5.58
N PRO A 8 -8.31 7.27 4.92
CA PRO A 8 -8.22 5.92 4.37
C PRO A 8 -7.28 5.87 3.16
N PHE A 9 -6.59 4.75 2.95
CA PHE A 9 -5.81 4.50 1.74
C PHE A 9 -6.12 3.12 1.16
N HIS A 10 -5.83 2.97 -0.13
CA HIS A 10 -5.80 1.70 -0.85
C HIS A 10 -4.35 1.46 -1.29
N GLY A 11 -3.70 0.53 -0.61
CA GLY A 11 -2.26 0.38 -0.64
C GLY A 11 -1.75 -0.65 0.36
N ALA A 12 -0.47 -1.00 0.22
CA ALA A 12 0.20 -1.95 1.10
C ALA A 12 1.15 -1.19 2.04
N MET A 13 1.02 -1.44 3.35
CA MET A 13 1.92 -0.92 4.38
C MET A 13 2.66 -2.06 5.05
N THR A 14 3.98 -1.99 5.07
CA THR A 14 4.83 -3.01 5.69
C THR A 14 5.92 -2.38 6.54
N ARG A 15 6.13 -2.97 7.71
CA ARG A 15 7.28 -2.70 8.57
C ARG A 15 8.43 -3.64 8.18
N ILE A 16 9.56 -3.07 7.80
CA ILE A 16 10.79 -3.79 7.47
C ILE A 16 11.74 -3.66 8.65
N LEU A 17 12.18 -4.79 9.19
CA LEU A 17 13.23 -4.87 10.20
C LEU A 17 14.53 -5.29 9.53
N CYS A 18 15.57 -4.48 9.64
CA CYS A 18 16.89 -4.76 9.11
C CYS A 18 17.74 -5.57 10.09
N ARG A 19 18.75 -6.29 9.59
CA ARG A 19 19.65 -7.13 10.40
C ARG A 19 20.51 -6.34 11.38
N ASN A 20 20.82 -5.08 11.05
CA ASN A 20 21.51 -4.14 11.94
C ASN A 20 20.61 -3.58 13.08
N GLY A 21 19.34 -3.99 13.14
CA GLY A 21 18.38 -3.56 14.16
C GLY A 21 17.58 -2.30 13.81
N THR A 22 17.88 -1.62 12.70
CA THR A 22 17.04 -0.51 12.23
C THR A 22 15.73 -1.02 11.64
N SER A 23 14.71 -0.17 11.58
CA SER A 23 13.44 -0.49 10.94
C SER A 23 12.95 0.67 10.09
N ALA A 24 12.24 0.35 9.02
CA ALA A 24 11.54 1.32 8.18
C ALA A 24 10.12 0.83 7.89
N ASN A 25 9.14 1.70 8.03
CA ASN A 25 7.73 1.42 7.75
C ASN A 25 7.37 2.14 6.44
N ILE A 26 7.06 1.34 5.43
CA ILE A 26 6.83 1.83 4.07
C ILE A 26 5.35 1.62 3.75
N LEU A 27 4.69 2.66 3.25
CA LEU A 27 3.37 2.62 2.67
C LEU A 27 3.48 2.86 1.16
N VAL A 28 2.96 1.93 0.36
CA VAL A 28 2.87 2.03 -1.10
C VAL A 28 1.39 2.13 -1.49
N ILE A 29 0.98 3.27 -2.04
CA ILE A 29 -0.37 3.52 -2.57
C ILE A 29 -0.34 3.43 -4.08
N GLY A 30 -1.39 2.88 -4.68
CA GLY A 30 -1.53 2.81 -6.13
C GLY A 30 -2.71 1.94 -6.51
N ASP A 31 -3.12 2.00 -7.78
CA ASP A 31 -4.29 1.24 -8.22
C ASP A 31 -4.01 -0.28 -8.25
N THR A 32 -5.01 -1.07 -8.58
CA THR A 32 -4.89 -2.51 -8.76
C THR A 32 -3.89 -2.82 -9.87
N ALA A 33 -3.01 -3.81 -9.65
CA ALA A 33 -2.00 -4.27 -10.61
C ALA A 33 -0.90 -3.23 -10.99
N THR A 34 -0.68 -2.20 -10.17
CA THR A 34 0.49 -1.31 -10.28
C THR A 34 1.77 -1.92 -9.72
N GLY A 35 1.70 -3.07 -9.03
CA GLY A 35 2.86 -3.80 -8.53
C GLY A 35 3.13 -3.68 -7.03
N LYS A 36 2.19 -3.19 -6.22
CA LYS A 36 2.38 -2.92 -4.77
C LYS A 36 2.90 -4.14 -3.99
N SER A 37 2.21 -5.27 -4.08
CA SER A 37 2.55 -6.49 -3.35
C SER A 37 3.81 -7.14 -3.94
N GLU A 38 4.00 -7.07 -5.26
CA GLU A 38 5.18 -7.57 -5.96
C GLU A 38 6.45 -6.80 -5.57
N THR A 39 6.37 -5.48 -5.39
CA THR A 39 7.49 -4.66 -4.90
C THR A 39 7.90 -5.07 -3.49
N LEU A 40 6.93 -5.31 -2.60
CA LEU A 40 7.22 -5.74 -1.23
C LEU A 40 7.85 -7.14 -1.18
N GLU A 41 7.36 -8.07 -1.99
CA GLU A 41 7.96 -9.41 -2.05
C GLU A 41 9.35 -9.38 -2.72
N ALA A 42 9.55 -8.55 -3.75
CA ALA A 42 10.87 -8.34 -4.34
C ALA A 42 11.86 -7.77 -3.30
N LEU A 43 11.43 -6.84 -2.44
CA LEU A 43 12.23 -6.33 -1.32
C LEU A 43 12.59 -7.45 -0.33
N ARG A 44 11.67 -8.37 -0.06
CA ARG A 44 11.92 -9.52 0.82
C ARG A 44 12.99 -10.45 0.27
N VAL A 45 12.90 -10.78 -1.03
CA VAL A 45 13.81 -11.73 -1.69
C VAL A 45 15.17 -11.11 -1.97
N LEU A 46 15.20 -9.94 -2.63
CA LEU A 46 16.44 -9.27 -3.01
C LEU A 46 17.15 -8.65 -1.80
N GLY A 47 16.40 -8.28 -0.77
CA GLY A 47 16.91 -7.71 0.45
C GLY A 47 17.35 -8.74 1.49
N ALA A 48 17.37 -10.05 1.20
CA ALA A 48 17.59 -11.10 2.21
C ALA A 48 18.87 -10.93 3.09
N GLU A 49 19.92 -10.32 2.52
CA GLU A 49 21.17 -10.01 3.24
C GLU A 49 21.05 -8.81 4.19
N THR A 50 20.06 -7.93 4.00
CA THR A 50 19.86 -6.72 4.80
C THR A 50 18.60 -6.79 5.67
N VAL A 51 17.54 -7.40 5.15
CA VAL A 51 16.22 -7.53 5.78
C VAL A 51 16.22 -8.77 6.67
N ARG A 52 15.94 -8.56 7.95
CA ARG A 52 15.73 -9.61 8.96
C ARG A 52 14.30 -10.12 8.96
N GLY A 53 13.33 -9.22 8.75
CA GLY A 53 11.92 -9.58 8.76
C GLY A 53 11.04 -8.47 8.20
N MET A 54 9.84 -8.84 7.77
CA MET A 54 8.81 -7.93 7.28
C MET A 54 7.50 -8.26 7.99
N THR A 55 6.81 -7.25 8.48
CA THR A 55 5.50 -7.36 9.10
C THR A 55 4.50 -6.56 8.29
N ILE A 56 3.51 -7.25 7.73
CA ILE A 56 2.43 -6.62 6.97
C ILE A 56 1.51 -5.92 7.97
N ILE A 57 1.35 -4.61 7.80
CA ILE A 57 0.40 -3.78 8.57
C ILE A 57 -0.89 -3.64 7.78
N ALA A 58 -0.81 -3.47 6.47
CA ALA A 58 -1.92 -3.46 5.53
C ALA A 58 -1.45 -4.09 4.21
N ASP A 59 -2.26 -4.96 3.61
CA ASP A 59 -1.95 -5.54 2.28
C ASP A 59 -2.71 -4.82 1.16
N ASP A 60 -3.93 -4.35 1.45
CA ASP A 60 -4.82 -3.75 0.47
C ASP A 60 -5.46 -2.44 0.97
N MET A 61 -6.00 -2.43 2.18
CA MET A 61 -6.65 -1.25 2.74
C MET A 61 -6.08 -0.89 4.11
N GLY A 62 -6.13 0.39 4.41
CA GLY A 62 -5.75 0.87 5.73
C GLY A 62 -6.15 2.31 5.95
N SER A 63 -5.60 2.88 7.01
CA SER A 63 -5.82 4.29 7.33
C SER A 63 -4.61 4.94 7.97
N LEU A 64 -4.44 6.23 7.67
CA LEU A 64 -3.48 7.11 8.30
C LEU A 64 -4.17 7.95 9.37
N GLY A 65 -3.49 8.12 10.49
CA GLY A 65 -3.80 9.10 11.52
C GLY A 65 -2.59 9.96 11.84
N ILE A 66 -2.83 11.07 12.54
CA ILE A 66 -1.77 11.93 13.07
C ILE A 66 -1.81 11.76 14.59
N ARG A 67 -0.68 11.39 15.19
CA ARG A 67 -0.53 11.31 16.65
C ARG A 67 -0.37 12.69 17.28
N ASP A 68 -0.50 12.76 18.60
CA ASP A 68 -0.36 14.01 19.36
C ASP A 68 1.03 14.65 19.21
N ASP A 69 2.05 13.85 18.88
CA ASP A 69 3.42 14.31 18.58
C ASP A 69 3.59 14.84 17.13
N GLY A 70 2.50 14.86 16.35
CA GLY A 70 2.47 15.33 14.97
C GLY A 70 2.92 14.30 13.93
N ARG A 71 3.35 13.09 14.33
CA ARG A 71 3.80 12.05 13.39
C ARG A 71 2.62 11.34 12.73
N VAL A 72 2.77 11.04 11.45
CA VAL A 72 1.82 10.21 10.71
C VAL A 72 2.01 8.75 11.11
N VAL A 73 0.90 8.08 11.43
CA VAL A 73 0.87 6.66 11.74
C VAL A 73 -0.14 5.91 10.88
N GLY A 74 0.18 4.69 10.50
CA GLY A 74 -0.67 3.82 9.72
C GLY A 74 -1.24 2.65 10.53
N TYR A 75 -2.48 2.29 10.19
CA TYR A 75 -3.22 1.17 10.73
C TYR A 75 -3.74 0.30 9.58
N GLY A 76 -3.75 -1.01 9.76
CA GLY A 76 -4.44 -1.92 8.84
C GLY A 76 -5.92 -2.06 9.17
N THR A 77 -6.66 -2.59 8.19
CA THR A 77 -8.08 -2.94 8.35
C THR A 77 -8.35 -4.44 8.19
N GLU A 78 -7.37 -5.22 7.73
CA GLU A 78 -7.50 -6.66 7.48
C GLU A 78 -6.46 -7.49 8.24
N ILE A 79 -6.87 -8.68 8.71
CA ILE A 79 -5.98 -9.70 9.29
C ILE A 79 -5.64 -10.84 8.31
N GLY A 80 -6.25 -10.83 7.12
CA GLY A 80 -6.08 -11.82 6.07
C GLY A 80 -6.01 -11.16 4.70
N ALA A 81 -5.39 -11.84 3.75
CA ALA A 81 -5.27 -11.40 2.36
C ALA A 81 -6.25 -12.18 1.47
N PHE A 82 -6.86 -11.48 0.51
CA PHE A 82 -7.81 -12.04 -0.47
C PHE A 82 -7.27 -11.86 -1.89
N ILE A 83 -6.33 -12.73 -2.26
CA ILE A 83 -5.51 -12.58 -3.47
C ILE A 83 -5.95 -13.56 -4.56
N ARG A 84 -5.56 -13.27 -5.81
CA ARG A 84 -5.74 -14.22 -6.90
C ARG A 84 -4.80 -15.40 -6.69
N LEU A 85 -5.29 -16.60 -6.96
CA LEU A 85 -4.50 -17.82 -6.81
C LEU A 85 -3.26 -17.80 -7.72
N ASP A 86 -3.38 -17.22 -8.92
CA ASP A 86 -2.29 -17.10 -9.89
C ASP A 86 -1.21 -16.09 -9.47
N ASP A 87 -1.54 -15.16 -8.57
CA ASP A 87 -0.59 -14.16 -8.05
C ASP A 87 0.25 -14.73 -6.90
N LEU A 88 -0.10 -15.90 -6.34
CA LEU A 88 0.74 -16.52 -5.33
C LEU A 88 2.03 -17.05 -5.92
N GLN A 89 3.13 -16.52 -5.42
CA GLN A 89 4.42 -17.15 -5.61
C GLN A 89 4.41 -18.54 -4.97
N ARG A 90 4.97 -19.52 -5.70
CA ARG A 90 4.94 -20.95 -5.33
C ARG A 90 5.44 -21.23 -3.90
N GLY A 91 6.40 -20.45 -3.40
CA GLY A 91 6.95 -20.60 -2.04
C GLY A 91 6.03 -20.07 -0.93
N TYR A 92 5.32 -18.97 -1.16
CA TYR A 92 4.41 -18.37 -0.18
C TYR A 92 3.15 -19.22 0.00
N ALA A 93 2.63 -19.77 -1.11
CA ALA A 93 1.48 -20.67 -1.09
C ALA A 93 1.74 -21.87 -0.17
N LEU A 94 2.87 -22.57 -0.38
CA LEU A 94 3.22 -23.79 0.34
C LEU A 94 3.31 -23.62 1.86
N GLY A 95 3.78 -22.45 2.34
CA GLY A 95 3.92 -22.18 3.76
C GLY A 95 2.62 -21.84 4.50
N GLN A 96 1.52 -21.62 3.77
CA GLN A 96 0.21 -21.23 4.35
C GLN A 96 -0.95 -22.09 3.83
N VAL A 97 -0.70 -23.13 3.01
CA VAL A 97 -1.77 -23.96 2.42
C VAL A 97 -2.65 -24.60 3.49
N ASP A 98 -2.07 -25.02 4.61
CA ASP A 98 -2.78 -25.65 5.73
C ASP A 98 -3.83 -24.73 6.37
N ARG A 99 -3.68 -23.41 6.19
CA ARG A 99 -4.58 -22.38 6.70
C ARG A 99 -5.31 -21.60 5.59
N ALA A 100 -5.16 -22.03 4.33
CA ALA A 100 -5.72 -21.35 3.18
C ALA A 100 -7.13 -21.85 2.84
N ILE A 101 -8.01 -20.92 2.46
CA ILE A 101 -9.32 -21.25 1.87
C ILE A 101 -9.27 -20.90 0.39
N ILE A 102 -9.30 -21.91 -0.48
CA ILE A 102 -9.26 -21.74 -1.93
C ILE A 102 -10.68 -21.70 -2.49
N MET A 103 -10.98 -20.69 -3.30
CA MET A 103 -12.30 -20.43 -3.86
C MET A 103 -12.27 -20.48 -5.38
N SER A 104 -13.14 -21.31 -5.95
CA SER A 104 -13.33 -21.48 -7.40
C SER A 104 -12.03 -21.76 -8.18
N PRO A 105 -11.20 -22.74 -7.76
CA PRO A 105 -9.89 -23.01 -8.37
C PRO A 105 -9.93 -23.31 -9.89
N GLN A 106 -11.07 -23.76 -10.39
CA GLN A 106 -11.31 -24.09 -11.79
C GLN A 106 -11.67 -22.89 -12.69
N ARG A 107 -11.84 -21.69 -12.13
CA ARG A 107 -12.26 -20.49 -12.89
C ARG A 107 -11.09 -19.53 -13.11
N PRO A 108 -11.08 -18.78 -14.23
CA PRO A 108 -10.21 -17.60 -14.34
C PRO A 108 -10.57 -16.63 -13.20
N ASN A 109 -9.56 -16.07 -12.51
CA ASN A 109 -9.71 -15.29 -11.28
C ASN A 109 -10.09 -16.10 -10.02
N ALA A 110 -9.62 -17.35 -9.92
CA ALA A 110 -9.64 -18.11 -8.65
C ALA A 110 -9.00 -17.30 -7.53
N ARG A 111 -9.55 -17.40 -6.31
CA ARG A 111 -9.13 -16.61 -5.16
C ARG A 111 -8.70 -17.52 -4.02
N VAL A 112 -7.84 -16.99 -3.16
CA VAL A 112 -7.47 -17.66 -1.92
C VAL A 112 -7.45 -16.67 -0.78
N LEU A 113 -7.98 -17.11 0.35
CA LEU A 113 -7.94 -16.39 1.61
C LEU A 113 -6.85 -17.01 2.49
N VAL A 114 -5.90 -16.20 2.95
CA VAL A 114 -4.84 -16.61 3.90
C VAL A 114 -4.71 -15.62 5.05
N PRO A 115 -4.49 -16.07 6.30
CA PRO A 115 -4.11 -15.17 7.39
C PRO A 115 -2.75 -14.51 7.09
N VAL A 116 -2.64 -13.20 7.31
CA VAL A 116 -1.37 -12.45 7.06
C VAL A 116 -0.89 -11.62 8.23
N ALA A 117 -1.79 -11.22 9.13
CA ALA A 117 -1.45 -10.40 10.29
C ALA A 117 -2.35 -10.71 11.49
N TYR A 118 -1.87 -10.37 12.69
CA TYR A 118 -2.66 -10.42 13.91
C TYR A 118 -3.41 -9.10 14.11
N LEU A 119 -4.56 -9.15 14.80
CA LEU A 119 -5.40 -7.96 15.01
C LEU A 119 -4.66 -6.89 15.81
N GLU A 120 -3.90 -7.30 16.82
CA GLU A 120 -3.10 -6.41 17.67
C GLU A 120 -2.04 -5.67 16.85
N GLU A 121 -1.43 -6.38 15.89
CA GLU A 121 -0.39 -5.84 15.02
C GLU A 121 -0.94 -4.70 14.15
N ILE A 122 -2.05 -4.94 13.45
CA ILE A 122 -2.63 -3.96 12.53
C ILE A 122 -3.24 -2.74 13.24
N LEU A 123 -3.61 -2.89 14.52
CA LEU A 123 -4.19 -1.83 15.34
C LEU A 123 -3.15 -1.00 16.13
N THR A 124 -1.89 -1.44 16.18
CA THR A 124 -0.81 -0.78 16.95
C THR A 124 -0.56 0.66 16.51
N GLY A 125 -0.71 0.97 15.22
CA GLY A 125 -0.49 2.30 14.67
C GLY A 125 0.98 2.64 14.52
N TYR A 126 1.63 2.14 13.47
CA TYR A 126 3.06 2.32 13.25
C TYR A 126 3.37 3.68 12.62
N PRO A 127 4.44 4.39 13.02
CA PRO A 127 4.95 5.55 12.28
C PRO A 127 5.13 5.22 10.80
N VAL A 128 4.79 6.13 9.91
CA VAL A 128 5.03 5.95 8.48
C VAL A 128 6.30 6.72 8.12
N ASP A 129 7.33 5.98 7.69
CA ASP A 129 8.63 6.56 7.34
C ASP A 129 8.69 6.94 5.85
N TYR A 130 7.98 6.20 4.98
CA TYR A 130 7.89 6.49 3.56
C TYR A 130 6.46 6.31 3.05
N ILE A 131 5.96 7.30 2.29
CA ILE A 131 4.71 7.21 1.53
C ILE A 131 5.07 7.26 0.05
N LEU A 132 4.85 6.16 -0.66
CA LEU A 132 5.21 5.98 -2.06
C LEU A 132 3.96 5.84 -2.91
N TYR A 133 3.99 6.44 -4.10
CA TYR A 133 2.99 6.21 -5.14
C TYR A 133 3.53 5.20 -6.15
N ALA A 134 2.79 4.12 -6.41
CA ALA A 134 3.19 3.09 -7.37
C ALA A 134 2.83 3.53 -8.80
N ASN A 135 3.84 3.98 -9.53
CA ASN A 135 3.76 4.38 -10.92
C ASN A 135 4.14 3.21 -11.85
N ASN A 136 3.27 2.89 -12.80
CA ASN A 136 3.49 1.84 -13.80
C ASN A 136 3.31 2.33 -15.25
N TYR A 137 3.30 3.65 -15.46
CA TYR A 137 3.04 4.28 -16.76
C TYR A 137 4.22 5.12 -17.28
N GLU A 138 5.14 5.53 -16.40
CA GLU A 138 6.40 6.15 -16.80
C GLU A 138 7.52 5.10 -16.89
N GLN A 139 8.30 5.19 -17.96
CA GLN A 139 9.49 4.35 -18.12
C GLN A 139 10.65 4.97 -17.34
N VAL A 140 11.41 4.13 -16.63
CA VAL A 140 12.59 4.60 -15.91
C VAL A 140 13.66 5.06 -16.90
N ASP A 141 14.08 6.32 -16.77
CA ASP A 141 15.12 6.96 -17.59
C ASP A 141 15.88 8.03 -16.78
N GLU A 142 16.67 8.87 -17.45
CA GLU A 142 17.47 9.93 -16.79
C GLU A 142 16.60 11.02 -16.14
N PHE A 143 15.36 11.19 -16.58
CA PHE A 143 14.41 12.18 -16.07
C PHE A 143 13.42 11.57 -15.08
N HIS A 144 13.12 10.28 -15.19
CA HIS A 144 12.21 9.53 -14.33
C HIS A 144 12.99 8.43 -13.59
N PRO A 145 13.62 8.73 -12.45
CA PRO A 145 14.36 7.75 -11.67
C PRO A 145 13.40 6.70 -11.06
N VAL A 146 13.96 5.56 -10.62
CA VAL A 146 13.18 4.48 -9.98
C VAL A 146 12.40 4.96 -8.75
N ILE A 147 12.97 5.91 -8.00
CA ILE A 147 12.31 6.58 -6.88
C ILE A 147 12.46 8.08 -7.11
N GLU A 148 11.34 8.76 -7.32
CA GLU A 148 11.29 10.21 -7.50
C GLU A 148 10.78 10.88 -6.22
N PRO A 149 11.57 11.78 -5.60
CA PRO A 149 11.13 12.52 -4.43
C PRO A 149 10.16 13.64 -4.83
N LEU A 150 9.01 13.68 -4.17
CA LEU A 150 8.06 14.79 -4.29
C LEU A 150 8.46 15.85 -3.26
N SER A 151 8.75 17.06 -3.74
CA SER A 151 9.43 18.09 -2.93
C SER A 151 8.52 18.92 -2.03
N THR A 152 7.20 18.91 -2.27
CA THR A 152 6.24 19.68 -1.47
C THR A 152 4.95 18.90 -1.23
N PRO A 153 4.19 19.22 -0.16
CA PRO A 153 2.88 18.64 0.06
C PRO A 153 1.94 18.81 -1.13
N GLU A 154 2.00 19.94 -1.83
CA GLU A 154 1.13 20.23 -2.97
C GLU A 154 1.47 19.40 -4.21
N SER A 155 2.76 19.16 -4.49
CA SER A 155 3.17 18.29 -5.60
C SER A 155 2.82 16.84 -5.29
N ALA A 156 3.04 16.40 -4.05
CA ALA A 156 2.63 15.08 -3.59
C ALA A 156 1.11 14.88 -3.66
N LEU A 157 0.33 15.80 -3.10
CA LEU A 157 -1.13 15.74 -3.18
C LEU A 157 -1.63 15.71 -4.63
N ARG A 158 -0.96 16.40 -5.56
CA ARG A 158 -1.33 16.36 -6.99
C ARG A 158 -1.18 14.96 -7.58
N VAL A 159 -0.03 14.32 -7.38
CA VAL A 159 0.25 12.96 -7.90
C VAL A 159 -0.74 11.95 -7.32
N PHE A 160 -0.91 11.96 -5.99
CA PHE A 160 -1.81 11.02 -5.34
C PHE A 160 -3.27 11.30 -5.71
N ARG A 161 -3.69 12.57 -5.75
CA ARG A 161 -5.06 12.95 -6.14
C ARG A 161 -5.39 12.50 -7.56
N ASP A 162 -4.46 12.67 -8.49
CA ASP A 162 -4.63 12.24 -9.88
C ASP A 162 -4.79 10.73 -9.98
N GLY A 163 -3.98 10.00 -9.19
CA GLY A 163 -4.06 8.56 -9.06
C GLY A 163 -4.00 7.84 -10.40
N ALA A 164 -3.10 8.32 -11.27
CA ALA A 164 -2.87 7.75 -12.58
C ALA A 164 -2.27 6.33 -12.49
N ALA A 165 -2.75 5.43 -13.32
CA ALA A 165 -2.21 4.08 -13.49
C ALA A 165 -2.47 3.54 -14.90
N MET A 166 -1.50 2.84 -15.47
CA MET A 166 -1.70 2.07 -16.70
C MET A 166 -2.46 0.78 -16.37
N ALA A 167 -3.61 0.57 -17.01
CA ALA A 167 -4.36 -0.66 -16.83
C ALA A 167 -3.62 -1.85 -17.44
N LYS A 168 -3.27 -2.86 -16.62
CA LYS A 168 -2.63 -4.12 -17.07
C LYS A 168 -3.62 -5.17 -17.60
N GLY A 169 -4.84 -4.79 -17.98
CA GLY A 169 -5.86 -5.71 -18.48
C GLY A 169 -6.37 -6.73 -17.45
N THR A 170 -6.11 -6.49 -16.16
CA THR A 170 -6.69 -7.26 -15.04
C THR A 170 -8.16 -6.89 -14.79
N THR A 171 -8.62 -5.79 -15.40
CA THR A 171 -9.99 -5.27 -15.45
C THR A 171 -10.39 -5.02 -16.92
N THR A 172 -11.64 -4.63 -17.19
CA THR A 172 -12.09 -4.25 -18.54
C THR A 172 -11.51 -2.92 -19.05
N ALA A 173 -10.71 -2.22 -18.24
CA ALA A 173 -10.10 -0.95 -18.60
C ALA A 173 -8.84 -1.14 -19.46
N THR A 174 -8.67 -0.28 -20.47
CA THR A 174 -7.49 -0.24 -21.34
C THR A 174 -6.89 1.18 -21.33
N GLY A 175 -5.56 1.26 -21.35
CA GLY A 175 -4.83 2.54 -21.37
C GLY A 175 -4.61 3.17 -19.98
N LEU A 176 -4.24 4.45 -19.99
CA LEU A 176 -3.99 5.26 -18.78
C LEU A 176 -5.33 5.65 -18.15
N GLY A 177 -5.56 5.22 -16.92
CA GLY A 177 -6.72 5.57 -16.11
C GLY A 177 -6.35 6.50 -14.97
N HIS A 178 -7.34 7.23 -14.46
CA HIS A 178 -7.22 8.12 -13.31
C HIS A 178 -8.26 7.71 -12.27
N SER A 179 -7.81 7.47 -11.05
CA SER A 179 -8.66 7.06 -9.93
C SER A 179 -8.30 7.90 -8.73
N TYR A 180 -9.25 8.67 -8.19
CA TYR A 180 -8.97 9.61 -7.09
C TYR A 180 -8.25 8.91 -5.91
N PHE A 181 -7.01 9.31 -5.59
CA PHE A 181 -6.16 8.67 -4.57
C PHE A 181 -5.88 7.18 -4.79
N ALA A 182 -6.05 6.71 -6.03
CA ALA A 182 -6.08 5.31 -6.39
C ALA A 182 -7.02 4.46 -5.50
N ASN A 183 -8.06 5.09 -4.95
CA ASN A 183 -8.95 4.50 -3.96
C ASN A 183 -10.41 4.78 -4.32
N ILE A 184 -11.04 3.80 -4.96
CA ILE A 184 -12.45 3.87 -5.35
C ILE A 184 -13.42 3.64 -4.18
N PHE A 185 -12.90 3.28 -2.99
CA PHE A 185 -13.67 2.79 -1.84
C PHE A 185 -13.86 3.86 -0.75
N GLY A 186 -14.69 4.87 -1.01
CA GLY A 186 -15.11 5.85 -0.01
C GLY A 186 -14.62 7.28 -0.26
N PRO A 187 -13.31 7.54 -0.53
CA PRO A 187 -12.82 8.89 -0.79
C PRO A 187 -13.59 9.66 -1.87
N PRO A 188 -13.94 9.06 -3.03
CA PRO A 188 -14.71 9.77 -4.06
C PRO A 188 -16.10 10.19 -3.58
N GLN A 189 -16.73 9.43 -2.68
CA GLN A 189 -18.07 9.71 -2.14
C GLN A 189 -18.06 10.78 -1.04
N TYR A 190 -16.91 11.01 -0.38
CA TYR A 190 -16.75 12.00 0.70
C TYR A 190 -15.56 12.92 0.41
N ARG A 191 -15.50 13.47 -0.81
CA ARG A 191 -14.33 14.14 -1.35
C ARG A 191 -13.85 15.30 -0.49
N ASP A 192 -14.72 16.22 -0.09
CA ASP A 192 -14.32 17.40 0.69
C ASP A 192 -13.70 17.01 2.04
N LEU A 193 -14.30 16.03 2.73
CA LEU A 193 -13.76 15.49 3.98
C LEU A 193 -12.42 14.79 3.74
N HIS A 194 -12.29 14.05 2.65
CA HIS A 194 -11.03 13.38 2.30
C HIS A 194 -9.93 14.38 1.94
N GLU A 195 -10.22 15.43 1.17
CA GLU A 195 -9.27 16.49 0.81
C GLU A 195 -8.68 17.18 2.05
N GLU A 196 -9.53 17.52 3.04
CA GLU A 196 -9.07 18.09 4.30
C GLU A 196 -8.12 17.15 5.05
N LEU A 197 -8.48 15.86 5.15
CA LEU A 197 -7.68 14.85 5.82
C LEU A 197 -6.36 14.58 5.10
N ALA A 198 -6.39 14.50 3.76
CA ALA A 198 -5.21 14.30 2.94
C ALA A 198 -4.25 15.48 3.07
N GLY A 199 -4.74 16.72 2.98
CA GLY A 199 -3.94 17.93 3.17
C GLY A 199 -3.17 17.90 4.49
N ARG A 200 -3.89 17.72 5.60
CA ARG A 200 -3.29 17.63 6.95
C ARG A 200 -2.29 16.48 7.09
N THR A 201 -2.59 15.33 6.48
CA THR A 201 -1.74 14.14 6.57
C THR A 201 -0.43 14.33 5.82
N PHE A 202 -0.48 14.87 4.59
CA PHE A 202 0.72 15.14 3.79
C PHE A 202 1.55 16.27 4.40
N GLU A 203 0.93 17.35 4.89
CA GLU A 203 1.64 18.39 5.64
C GLU A 203 2.35 17.84 6.89
N ALA A 204 1.71 16.92 7.62
CA ALA A 204 2.33 16.26 8.77
C ALA A 204 3.49 15.35 8.36
N ALA A 205 3.34 14.59 7.27
CA ALA A 205 4.41 13.75 6.73
C ALA A 205 5.64 14.57 6.37
N PHE A 206 5.48 15.63 5.56
CA PHE A 206 6.60 16.50 5.17
C PHE A 206 7.29 17.22 6.34
N ARG A 207 6.55 17.53 7.42
CA ARG A 207 7.14 18.11 8.64
C ARG A 207 7.94 17.11 9.46
N ALA A 208 7.64 15.82 9.34
CA ALA A 208 8.33 14.77 10.08
C ALA A 208 9.71 14.40 9.47
N GLY A 209 9.96 14.82 8.23
CA GLY A 209 11.14 14.49 7.43
C GLY A 209 10.88 13.35 6.46
#